data_AF-A0A7X6Z887-F1
#
_entry.id   AF-A0A7X6Z887-F1
#
_cell.length_a   1.000
_cell.length_b   1.000
_cell.length_c   1.000
_cell.angle_alpha   90.00
_cell.angle_beta   90.00
_cell.angle_gamma   90.00
#
_symmetry.space_group_name_H-M   'P 1'
#
loop_
_entity.id
_entity.type
_entity.pdbx_description
1 polymer ?
#
loop_
_entity_poly.entity_id
_entity_poly.type
_entity_poly.pdbx_seq_one_letter_code
_entity_poly.pdbx_strand_id
1 'polypeptide(L)'
;AVRSSLDVLLKSDICWEARTTVFPQLGRDDLFEMARAVPMLPAWVLQLYRKPDYYLEADRDLVETPGCTPQNLRDMAQALVSLQPNTKPRTFA
;
A
#
# COMPACT_ATOMS: atom_id res chain seq x y z
N ALA A 1 14.63 -8.36 -5.15
CA ALA A 1 13.54 -9.31 -5.42
C ALA A 1 12.30 -8.60 -5.95
N VAL A 2 11.63 -7.72 -5.18
CA VAL A 2 10.38 -7.05 -5.60
C VAL A 2 10.49 -6.32 -6.94
N ARG A 3 11.53 -5.49 -7.11
CA ARG A 3 11.75 -4.73 -8.37
C ARG A 3 11.84 -5.65 -9.60
N SER A 4 12.61 -6.72 -9.51
CA SER A 4 12.76 -7.70 -10.59
C SER A 4 11.43 -8.37 -10.95
N SER A 5 10.58 -8.66 -9.96
CA SER A 5 9.23 -9.19 -10.21
C SER A 5 8.33 -8.17 -10.90
N LEU A 6 8.39 -6.89 -10.49
CA LEU A 6 7.67 -5.81 -11.16
C LEU A 6 8.13 -5.64 -12.60
N ASP A 7 9.43 -5.71 -12.88
CA ASP A 7 9.98 -5.58 -14.24
C ASP A 7 9.49 -6.72 -15.16
N VAL A 8 9.29 -7.93 -14.64
CA VAL A 8 8.68 -9.05 -15.40
C VAL A 8 7.22 -8.76 -15.71
N LEU A 9 6.45 -8.34 -14.69
CA LEU A 9 5.02 -8.05 -14.86
C LEU A 9 4.77 -6.87 -15.80
N LEU A 10 5.60 -5.83 -15.74
CA LEU A 10 5.53 -4.66 -16.63
C LEU A 10 5.80 -4.98 -18.09
N LYS A 11 6.54 -6.05 -18.38
CA LYS A 11 6.83 -6.53 -19.75
C LYS A 11 5.83 -7.58 -20.23
N SER A 12 4.88 -7.97 -19.40
CA SER A 12 3.85 -8.96 -19.75
C SER A 12 2.58 -8.28 -20.25
N ASP A 13 1.80 -8.99 -21.06
CA ASP A 13 0.48 -8.54 -21.51
C ASP A 13 -0.65 -8.84 -20.50
N ILE A 14 -0.29 -9.14 -19.24
CA ILE A 14 -1.23 -9.53 -18.20
C ILE A 14 -1.68 -8.28 -17.44
N CYS A 15 -2.99 -8.15 -17.18
CA CYS A 15 -3.52 -7.14 -16.29
C CYS A 15 -3.22 -7.50 -14.83
N TRP A 16 -2.60 -6.59 -14.08
CA TRP A 16 -2.28 -6.80 -12.66
C TRP A 16 -2.36 -5.49 -11.87
N GLU A 17 -2.41 -5.63 -10.54
CA GLU A 17 -2.33 -4.52 -9.60
C GLU A 17 -1.37 -4.83 -8.45
N ALA A 18 -0.62 -3.82 -8.01
CA ALA A 18 0.12 -3.88 -6.76
C ALA A 18 -0.82 -3.50 -5.62
N ARG A 19 -0.79 -4.26 -4.53
CA ARG A 19 -1.55 -3.96 -3.31
C ARG A 19 -0.61 -3.67 -2.16
N THR A 20 -0.90 -2.61 -1.42
CA THR A 20 -0.19 -2.27 -0.18
C THR A 20 -1.20 -2.11 0.94
N THR A 21 -1.07 -2.94 1.97
CA THR A 21 -1.84 -2.80 3.21
C THR A 21 -1.16 -1.76 4.09
N VAL A 22 -1.87 -0.67 4.39
CA VAL A 22 -1.38 0.41 5.25
C VAL A 22 -1.63 0.04 6.70
N PHE A 23 -0.66 -0.67 7.27
CA PHE A 23 -0.61 -1.03 8.69
C PHE A 23 -0.25 0.18 9.56
N PRO A 24 -0.52 0.17 10.88
CA PRO A 24 -0.45 1.38 11.69
C PRO A 24 0.91 2.10 11.67
N GLN A 25 1.99 1.34 11.51
CA GLN A 25 3.36 1.90 11.49
C GLN A 25 3.83 2.29 10.07
N LEU A 26 3.03 2.05 9.01
CA LEU A 26 3.34 2.49 7.66
C LEU A 26 2.84 3.93 7.44
N GLY A 27 3.77 4.87 7.49
CA GLY A 27 3.48 6.29 7.37
C GLY A 27 3.38 6.78 5.92
N ARG A 28 2.99 8.05 5.79
CA ARG A 28 2.98 8.73 4.50
C ARG A 28 4.37 8.74 3.86
N ASP A 29 5.41 9.08 4.62
CA ASP A 29 6.76 9.24 4.09
C ASP A 29 7.33 7.90 3.59
N ASP A 30 7.01 6.79 4.26
CA ASP A 30 7.34 5.44 3.78
C ASP A 30 6.69 5.16 2.41
N LEU A 31 5.42 5.53 2.25
CA LEU A 31 4.71 5.38 0.97
C LEU A 31 5.35 6.24 -0.13
N PHE A 32 5.84 7.44 0.18
CA PHE A 32 6.57 8.27 -0.78
C PHE A 32 7.88 7.63 -1.22
N GLU A 33 8.64 7.07 -0.28
CA GLU A 33 9.89 6.36 -0.60
C GLU A 33 9.60 5.11 -1.43
N MET A 34 8.56 4.34 -1.08
CA MET A 34 8.09 3.21 -1.90
C MET A 34 7.71 3.66 -3.31
N ALA A 35 6.96 4.76 -3.45
CA ALA A 35 6.52 5.30 -4.73
C ALA A 35 7.68 5.65 -5.66
N ARG A 36 8.77 6.18 -5.10
CA ARG A 36 10.00 6.55 -5.82
C ARG A 36 10.88 5.34 -6.17
N ALA A 37 10.87 4.31 -5.32
CA ALA A 37 11.74 3.15 -5.48
C ALA A 37 11.32 2.22 -6.64
N VAL A 38 10.05 2.28 -7.04
CA VAL A 38 9.47 1.43 -8.09
C VAL A 38 9.17 2.21 -9.37
N PRO A 39 9.17 1.57 -10.56
CA PRO A 39 8.65 2.19 -11.77
C PRO A 39 7.18 2.59 -11.61
N MET A 40 6.65 3.36 -12.56
CA MET A 40 5.23 3.68 -12.58
C MET A 40 4.40 2.38 -12.63
N LEU A 41 3.53 2.20 -11.64
CA LEU A 41 2.68 1.01 -11.53
C LEU A 41 1.41 1.21 -12.36
N PRO A 42 0.92 0.18 -13.07
CA PRO A 42 -0.33 0.28 -13.86
C PRO A 42 -1.56 0.45 -12.96
N ALA A 43 -1.51 -0.11 -11.75
CA ALA A 43 -2.49 0.10 -10.70
C ALA A 43 -1.83 -0.13 -9.33
N TRP A 44 -1.86 0.88 -8.46
CA TRP A 44 -1.37 0.76 -7.09
C TRP A 44 -2.51 0.97 -6.09
N VAL A 45 -2.91 -0.09 -5.41
CA VAL A 45 -4.07 -0.12 -4.53
C VAL A 45 -3.62 -0.07 -3.07
N LEU A 46 -3.92 1.03 -2.40
CA LEU A 46 -3.74 1.12 -0.95
C LEU A 46 -4.95 0.51 -0.24
N GLN A 47 -4.72 -0.30 0.79
CA GLN A 47 -5.77 -1.03 1.50
C GLN A 47 -5.66 -0.78 2.99
N LEU A 48 -6.81 -0.70 3.67
CA LEU A 48 -6.84 -0.62 5.12
C LEU A 48 -6.31 -1.91 5.74
N TYR A 49 -5.50 -1.75 6.77
CA TYR A 49 -5.16 -2.84 7.65
C TYR A 49 -6.37 -3.31 8.43
N ARG A 50 -6.54 -4.63 8.49
CA ARG A 50 -7.48 -5.29 9.38
C ARG A 50 -6.67 -6.02 10.43
N LYS A 51 -7.03 -5.82 11.70
CA LYS A 51 -6.43 -6.54 12.82
C LYS A 51 -6.54 -8.05 12.57
N PRO A 52 -5.45 -8.81 12.65
CA PRO A 52 -5.47 -10.26 12.54
C PRO A 52 -6.12 -10.89 13.77
N ASP A 53 -6.84 -12.00 13.55
CA ASP A 53 -7.44 -12.79 14.64
C ASP A 53 -6.39 -13.50 15.50
N TYR A 54 -5.24 -13.80 14.90
CA TYR A 54 -4.12 -14.50 15.53
C TYR A 54 -2.83 -13.73 15.31
N TYR A 55 -2.12 -13.41 16.39
CA TYR A 55 -0.82 -12.74 16.37
C TYR A 55 0.01 -13.21 17.56
N LEU A 56 1.34 -13.06 17.48
CA LEU A 56 2.24 -13.40 18.58
C LEU A 56 2.04 -12.39 19.72
N GLU A 57 2.06 -12.86 20.97
CA GLU A 57 1.85 -11.95 22.11
C GLU A 57 2.86 -10.80 22.16
N ALA A 58 4.09 -11.04 21.70
CA ALA A 58 5.12 -10.01 21.58
C ALA A 58 4.76 -8.87 20.60
N ASP A 59 3.87 -9.12 19.64
CA ASP A 59 3.42 -8.14 18.64
C ASP A 59 2.13 -7.43 19.07
N ARG A 60 1.59 -7.71 20.26
CA ARG A 60 0.31 -7.16 20.74
C ARG A 60 0.26 -5.65 20.59
N ASP A 61 1.28 -4.93 21.05
CA ASP A 61 1.30 -3.47 21.03
C ASP A 61 1.29 -2.91 19.59
N LEU A 62 1.97 -3.60 18.65
CA LEU A 62 1.98 -3.23 17.24
C LEU A 62 0.60 -3.44 16.60
N VAL A 63 -0.05 -4.56 16.93
CA VAL A 63 -1.36 -4.96 16.40
C VAL A 63 -2.50 -4.11 16.96
N GLU A 64 -2.44 -3.73 18.23
CA GLU A 64 -3.44 -2.90 18.90
C GLU A 64 -3.29 -1.40 18.58
N THR A 65 -2.19 -1.00 17.93
CA THR A 65 -2.01 0.39 17.49
C THR A 65 -3.15 0.79 16.53
N PRO A 66 -3.80 1.96 16.74
CA PRO A 66 -4.87 2.42 15.86
C PRO A 66 -4.43 2.49 14.40
N GLY A 67 -5.14 1.76 13.54
CA GLY A 67 -4.88 1.76 12.10
C GLY A 67 -5.33 3.05 11.41
N CYS A 68 -4.92 3.16 10.15
CA CYS A 68 -5.34 4.24 9.25
C CYS A 68 -6.88 4.26 9.09
N THR A 69 -7.50 5.45 9.08
CA THR A 69 -8.93 5.59 8.77
C THR A 69 -9.18 5.56 7.26
N PRO A 70 -10.40 5.26 6.78
CA PRO A 70 -10.73 5.36 5.36
C PRO A 70 -10.43 6.75 4.76
N GLN A 71 -10.59 7.83 5.53
CA GLN A 71 -10.27 9.17 5.07
C GLN A 71 -8.77 9.37 4.93
N ASN A 72 -7.99 8.99 5.95
CA ASN A 72 -6.53 9.09 5.89
C ASN A 72 -5.96 8.28 4.72
N LEU A 73 -6.53 7.10 4.42
CA LEU A 73 -6.12 6.28 3.27
C LEU A 73 -6.35 7.00 1.94
N ARG A 74 -7.50 7.70 1.80
CA ARG A 74 -7.79 8.52 0.61
C ARG A 74 -6.80 9.67 0.49
N ASP A 75 -6.51 10.37 1.57
CA ASP A 75 -5.59 11.50 1.58
C ASP A 75 -4.16 11.05 1.21
N MET A 76 -3.72 9.90 1.74
CA MET A 76 -2.44 9.29 1.37
C MET A 76 -2.39 8.90 -0.11
N ALA A 77 -3.44 8.24 -0.62
CA ALA A 77 -3.49 7.88 -2.04
C ALA A 77 -3.43 9.12 -2.95
N GLN A 78 -4.18 10.18 -2.60
CA GLN A 78 -4.19 11.45 -3.34
C GLN A 78 -2.81 12.12 -3.34
N ALA A 79 -2.09 12.07 -2.20
CA ALA A 79 -0.75 12.65 -2.10
C ALA A 79 0.27 11.97 -3.02
N LEU A 80 0.06 10.68 -3.35
CA LEU A 80 0.97 9.90 -4.19
C LEU A 80 0.71 10.05 -5.69
N VAL A 81 -0.43 10.63 -6.11
CA VAL A 81 -0.81 10.74 -7.53
C VAL A 81 0.25 11.45 -8.39
N SER A 82 0.99 12.41 -7.82
CA SER A 82 2.06 13.11 -8.53
C SER A 82 3.26 12.22 -8.89
N LEU A 83 3.50 11.15 -8.13
CA LEU A 83 4.58 10.18 -8.36
C LEU A 83 4.07 8.90 -9.02
N GLN A 84 2.88 8.47 -8.64
CA GLN A 84 2.23 7.23 -9.06
C GLN A 84 0.77 7.54 -9.42
N PRO A 85 0.50 8.02 -10.66
CA PRO A 85 -0.81 8.52 -11.07
C PRO A 85 -1.95 7.50 -10.97
N ASN A 86 -1.63 6.20 -11.05
CA ASN A 86 -2.59 5.11 -10.99
C ASN A 86 -2.83 4.59 -9.56
N THR A 87 -2.52 5.41 -8.55
CA THR A 87 -2.75 5.08 -7.15
C THR A 87 -4.23 5.26 -6.79
N LYS A 88 -4.83 4.25 -6.15
CA LYS A 88 -6.21 4.31 -5.69
C LYS A 88 -6.37 3.74 -4.28
N PRO A 89 -7.16 4.38 -3.41
CA PRO A 89 -7.56 3.76 -2.15
C PRO A 89 -8.60 2.68 -2.44
N ARG A 90 -8.48 1.52 -1.77
CA ARG A 90 -9.54 0.52 -1.79
C ARG A 90 -10.68 0.99 -0.89
N THR A 91 -11.71 1.53 -1.50
CA THR A 91 -12.99 1.74 -0.85
C THR A 91 -13.73 0.41 -0.79
N PHE A 92 -14.12 -0.01 0.43
CA PHE A 92 -15.15 -1.03 0.57
C PHE A 92 -16.48 -0.30 0.31
N ALA A 93 -17.19 -0.71 -0.75
CA ALA A 93 -18.59 -0.38 -0.94
C ALA A 93 -19.44 -1.13 0.10
#